data_AF-A0A919A8G0-F1
#
_entry.id   AF-A0A919A8G0-F1
#
_cell.length_a   1.000
_cell.length_b   1.000
_cell.length_c   1.000
_cell.angle_alpha   90.00
_cell.angle_beta   90.00
_cell.angle_gamma   90.00
#
_symmetry.space_group_name_H-M   'P 1'
#
loop_
_entity.id
_entity.type
_entity.pdbx_description
1 polymer ?
#
loop_
_entity_poly.entity_id
_entity_poly.type
_entity_poly.pdbx_seq_one_letter_code
_entity_poly.pdbx_strand_id
1 'polypeptide(L)'
;MGREIEDIEGGEVAAERLAKGVPLRDALAVADPRAWLALDAGVREVDWYRYRPGHLPGPRWEHAAPLPADPASLDEPRLAVALCHRDGRMRERALRRAAAHPGLLPLVVIRAADWAEPVRERARGLLGPLLDADTAVALAPLILLVGRRERGAAAVGLLEEVLRTVPRERLAPLLGHADRTVRRFSHRLAIEAALLSPAELARTAAHDEDAVVQTLCGEAALGTAAANGQGPDRHGPDEDGPDEDVLALLLGARSPRVRAIGVTALRRAGRPDRAEGFLADRSALVRACARYVVRQHGTDPLPWYRSRCTEADDPALPPGAAIGLAECGERADAALLWPLLAHPSPGVRARAVAGLRTLDVTDVPRLLPLLDDPAPGVVREATEALLPSARSLDEERLAAGLAADRPRHVRVASFRLLEACGGLVRLRAAVALLEDPDDRLRSWAGQSVQGRHPTG
;
A
#
# COMPACT_ATOMS: atom_id res chain seq x y z
N MET A 1 -8.09 -17.79 -5.69
CA MET A 1 -8.83 -19.06 -5.80
C MET A 1 -10.32 -18.88 -5.56
N GLY A 2 -10.83 -18.66 -4.33
CA GLY A 2 -12.30 -18.51 -4.10
C GLY A 2 -12.98 -17.43 -4.94
N ARG A 3 -12.49 -16.18 -4.90
CA ARG A 3 -13.02 -15.06 -5.72
C ARG A 3 -12.85 -15.24 -7.22
N GLU A 4 -11.77 -15.88 -7.65
CA GLU A 4 -11.46 -16.08 -9.08
C GLU A 4 -12.40 -17.13 -9.71
N ILE A 5 -12.81 -18.13 -8.93
CA ILE A 5 -13.80 -19.13 -9.34
C ILE A 5 -15.20 -18.52 -9.37
N GLU A 6 -15.59 -17.72 -8.36
CA GLU A 6 -16.86 -16.98 -8.36
C GLU A 6 -16.99 -16.00 -9.52
N ASP A 7 -15.89 -15.29 -9.85
CA ASP A 7 -15.83 -14.38 -11.00
C ASP A 7 -16.03 -15.13 -12.33
N ILE A 8 -15.48 -16.34 -12.49
CA ILE A 8 -15.65 -17.16 -13.70
C ILE A 8 -17.09 -17.67 -13.83
N GLU A 9 -17.71 -18.17 -12.76
CA GLU A 9 -19.10 -18.64 -12.79
C GLU A 9 -20.07 -17.50 -13.15
N GLY A 10 -19.84 -16.28 -12.64
CA GLY A 10 -20.59 -15.10 -13.06
C GLY A 10 -20.42 -14.78 -14.55
N GLY A 11 -19.20 -14.95 -15.07
CA GLY A 11 -18.88 -14.79 -16.50
C GLY A 11 -19.60 -15.78 -17.42
N GLU A 12 -19.68 -17.06 -17.03
CA GLU A 12 -20.40 -18.08 -17.79
C GLU A 12 -21.91 -17.77 -17.89
N VAL A 13 -22.52 -17.33 -16.78
CA VAL A 13 -23.94 -16.95 -16.75
C VAL A 13 -24.19 -15.75 -17.66
N ALA A 14 -23.31 -14.74 -17.63
CA ALA A 14 -23.40 -13.61 -18.53
C ALA A 14 -23.29 -14.04 -20.00
N ALA A 15 -22.34 -14.93 -20.33
CA ALA A 15 -22.17 -15.46 -21.67
C ALA A 15 -23.42 -16.17 -22.19
N GLU A 16 -24.06 -17.01 -21.36
CA GLU A 16 -25.29 -17.72 -21.73
C GLU A 16 -26.44 -16.76 -22.03
N ARG A 17 -26.62 -15.73 -21.19
CA ARG A 17 -27.68 -14.72 -21.39
C ARG A 17 -27.44 -13.92 -22.67
N LEU A 18 -26.20 -13.50 -22.93
CA LEU A 18 -25.82 -12.77 -24.14
C LEU A 18 -26.02 -13.61 -25.41
N ALA A 19 -25.67 -14.90 -25.37
CA ALA A 19 -25.88 -15.82 -26.49
C ALA A 19 -27.38 -15.98 -26.83
N LYS A 20 -28.26 -15.91 -25.82
CA LYS A 20 -29.73 -15.88 -25.98
C LYS A 20 -30.27 -14.53 -26.49
N GLY A 21 -29.42 -13.52 -26.67
CA GLY A 21 -29.81 -12.18 -27.16
C GLY A 21 -30.26 -11.23 -26.06
N VAL A 22 -30.02 -11.55 -24.77
CA VAL A 22 -30.30 -10.62 -23.67
C VAL A 22 -29.41 -9.37 -23.83
N PRO A 23 -29.96 -8.15 -23.74
CA PRO A 23 -29.16 -6.93 -23.88
C PRO A 23 -27.98 -6.87 -22.91
N LEU A 24 -26.88 -6.27 -23.36
CA LEU A 24 -25.61 -6.22 -22.64
C LEU A 24 -25.75 -5.68 -21.21
N ARG A 25 -26.48 -4.57 -21.04
CA ARG A 25 -26.75 -3.92 -19.74
C ARG A 25 -27.54 -4.79 -18.75
N ASP A 26 -28.31 -5.75 -19.25
CA ASP A 26 -29.14 -6.62 -18.44
C ASP A 26 -28.38 -7.91 -18.08
N ALA A 27 -27.46 -8.33 -18.96
CA ALA A 27 -26.65 -9.54 -18.81
C ALA A 27 -25.36 -9.34 -18.02
N LEU A 28 -24.79 -8.13 -18.02
CA LEU A 28 -23.48 -7.81 -17.45
C LEU A 28 -23.52 -6.52 -16.62
N ALA A 29 -22.77 -6.49 -15.51
CA ALA A 29 -22.47 -5.26 -14.79
C ALA A 29 -21.48 -4.40 -15.60
N VAL A 30 -21.97 -3.70 -16.64
CA VAL A 30 -21.13 -2.99 -17.63
C VAL A 30 -20.20 -1.92 -17.05
N ALA A 31 -20.52 -1.38 -15.87
CA ALA A 31 -19.70 -0.40 -15.16
C ALA A 31 -18.53 -1.04 -14.37
N ASP A 32 -18.52 -2.36 -14.17
CA ASP A 32 -17.44 -3.06 -13.46
C ASP A 32 -16.43 -3.64 -14.47
N PRO A 33 -15.17 -3.14 -14.51
CA PRO A 33 -14.11 -3.70 -15.35
C PRO A 33 -13.87 -5.20 -15.14
N ARG A 34 -14.09 -5.72 -13.93
CA ARG A 34 -13.87 -7.14 -13.64
C ARG A 34 -14.95 -8.01 -14.27
N ALA A 35 -16.18 -7.54 -14.34
CA ALA A 35 -17.26 -8.25 -15.02
C ALA A 35 -16.92 -8.52 -16.49
N TRP A 36 -16.25 -7.58 -17.17
CA TRP A 36 -15.78 -7.78 -18.55
C TRP A 36 -14.69 -8.85 -18.68
N LEU A 37 -13.75 -8.91 -17.73
CA LEU A 37 -12.73 -9.97 -17.71
C LEU A 37 -13.32 -11.33 -17.34
N ALA A 38 -14.29 -11.35 -16.42
CA ALA A 38 -15.06 -12.53 -16.05
C ALA A 38 -15.83 -13.09 -17.24
N LEU A 39 -16.54 -12.24 -18.00
CA LEU A 39 -17.19 -12.63 -19.25
C LEU A 39 -16.18 -13.24 -20.24
N ASP A 40 -15.03 -12.60 -20.44
CA ASP A 40 -13.99 -13.10 -21.34
C ASP A 40 -13.46 -14.47 -20.92
N ALA A 41 -13.28 -14.69 -19.62
CA ALA A 41 -12.87 -15.98 -19.07
C ALA A 41 -13.99 -17.02 -19.21
N GLY A 42 -15.21 -16.73 -18.78
CA GLY A 42 -16.34 -17.66 -18.80
C GLY A 42 -16.79 -18.07 -20.21
N VAL A 43 -16.51 -17.26 -21.25
CA VAL A 43 -16.73 -17.69 -22.64
C VAL A 43 -15.69 -18.73 -23.09
N ARG A 44 -14.47 -18.67 -22.54
CA ARG A 44 -13.32 -19.51 -22.93
C ARG A 44 -13.15 -20.75 -22.07
N GLU A 45 -13.61 -20.69 -20.82
CA GLU A 45 -13.40 -21.74 -19.84
C GLU A 45 -14.14 -23.01 -20.26
N VAL A 46 -13.41 -24.12 -20.25
CA VAL A 46 -13.94 -25.45 -20.51
C VAL A 46 -13.86 -26.20 -19.19
N ASP A 47 -15.01 -26.42 -18.56
CA ASP A 47 -15.10 -27.19 -17.32
C ASP A 47 -14.80 -28.68 -17.60
N TRP A 48 -13.51 -29.02 -17.61
CA TRP A 48 -13.03 -30.39 -17.81
C TRP A 48 -13.40 -31.33 -16.65
N TYR A 49 -13.74 -30.77 -15.47
CA TYR A 49 -14.06 -31.53 -14.26
C TYR A 49 -15.56 -31.86 -14.14
N ARG A 50 -16.48 -31.14 -14.79
CA ARG A 50 -17.90 -31.50 -14.92
C ARG A 50 -18.21 -32.46 -16.07
N TYR A 51 -17.30 -33.37 -16.39
CA TYR A 51 -17.53 -34.42 -17.37
C TYR A 51 -18.69 -35.35 -16.92
N ARG A 52 -19.87 -35.19 -17.55
CA ARG A 52 -20.91 -36.24 -17.57
C ARG A 52 -20.75 -37.07 -18.85
N PRO A 53 -20.74 -38.41 -18.78
CA PRO A 53 -20.74 -39.25 -19.96
C PRO A 53 -21.90 -38.87 -20.90
N GLY A 54 -21.59 -38.52 -22.16
CA GLY A 54 -22.57 -38.20 -23.20
C GLY A 54 -22.77 -36.70 -23.53
N HIS A 55 -22.05 -35.78 -22.87
CA HIS A 55 -22.03 -34.35 -23.27
C HIS A 55 -20.70 -34.00 -23.94
N LEU A 56 -20.74 -33.26 -25.06
CA LEU A 56 -19.55 -32.71 -25.70
C LEU A 56 -18.86 -31.71 -24.75
N PRO A 57 -17.52 -31.68 -24.67
CA PRO A 57 -16.81 -30.72 -23.84
C PRO A 57 -16.95 -29.30 -24.42
N GLY A 58 -17.53 -28.38 -23.65
CA GLY A 58 -17.69 -26.99 -24.05
C GLY A 58 -18.35 -26.14 -22.94
N PRO A 59 -18.18 -24.80 -22.98
CA PRO A 59 -18.86 -23.91 -22.07
C PRO A 59 -20.38 -24.01 -22.22
N ARG A 60 -21.11 -23.79 -21.13
CA ARG A 60 -22.59 -23.93 -21.08
C ARG A 60 -23.32 -23.13 -22.16
N TRP A 61 -22.82 -21.94 -22.49
CA TRP A 61 -23.44 -21.07 -23.48
C TRP A 61 -23.43 -21.66 -24.89
N GLU A 62 -22.40 -22.42 -25.29
CA GLU A 62 -22.31 -23.03 -26.63
C GLU A 62 -23.41 -24.06 -26.85
N HIS A 63 -23.80 -24.78 -25.79
CA HIS A 63 -24.92 -25.73 -25.85
C HIS A 63 -26.28 -25.03 -25.80
N ALA A 64 -26.39 -23.95 -25.02
CA ALA A 64 -27.65 -23.24 -24.83
C ALA A 64 -28.05 -22.41 -26.06
N ALA A 65 -27.09 -21.78 -26.74
CA ALA A 65 -27.32 -20.95 -27.92
C ALA A 65 -26.02 -20.83 -28.76
N PRO A 66 -25.74 -21.77 -29.67
CA PRO A 66 -24.53 -21.73 -30.49
C PRO A 66 -24.56 -20.52 -31.42
N LEU A 67 -23.38 -19.91 -31.61
CA LEU A 67 -23.23 -18.78 -32.53
C LEU A 67 -23.18 -19.28 -33.99
N PRO A 68 -23.78 -18.54 -34.95
CA PRO A 68 -23.53 -18.74 -36.36
C PRO A 68 -22.04 -18.63 -36.71
N ALA A 69 -21.59 -19.39 -37.72
CA ALA A 69 -20.20 -19.37 -38.17
C ALA A 69 -19.76 -18.03 -38.80
N ASP A 70 -20.72 -17.26 -39.32
CA ASP A 70 -20.49 -15.90 -39.81
C ASP A 70 -20.96 -14.86 -38.78
N PRO A 71 -20.06 -14.10 -38.17
CA PRO A 71 -20.42 -13.07 -37.21
C PRO A 71 -21.02 -11.81 -37.85
N ALA A 72 -21.08 -11.70 -39.19
CA ALA A 72 -21.58 -10.50 -39.88
C ALA A 72 -23.06 -10.17 -39.57
N SER A 73 -23.86 -11.18 -39.25
CA SER A 73 -25.29 -11.09 -38.95
C SER A 73 -25.62 -11.01 -37.46
N LEU A 74 -24.62 -11.03 -36.58
CA LEU A 74 -24.84 -11.01 -35.14
C LEU A 74 -25.30 -9.64 -34.64
N ASP A 75 -26.27 -9.66 -33.72
CA ASP A 75 -26.64 -8.51 -32.92
C ASP A 75 -25.61 -8.25 -31.80
N GLU A 76 -25.71 -7.09 -31.15
CA GLU A 76 -24.73 -6.62 -30.15
C GLU A 76 -24.45 -7.66 -29.03
N PRO A 77 -25.45 -8.31 -28.40
CA PRO A 77 -25.19 -9.30 -27.35
C PRO A 77 -24.40 -10.52 -27.86
N ARG A 78 -24.77 -11.06 -29.02
CA ARG A 78 -24.08 -12.23 -29.58
C ARG A 78 -22.70 -11.88 -30.12
N LEU A 79 -22.53 -10.65 -30.60
CA LEU A 79 -21.23 -10.11 -30.98
C LEU A 79 -20.28 -9.99 -29.78
N ALA A 80 -20.79 -9.67 -28.58
CA ALA A 80 -20.01 -9.70 -27.35
C ALA A 80 -19.43 -11.10 -27.05
N VAL A 81 -20.25 -12.14 -27.17
CA VAL A 81 -19.81 -13.54 -27.01
C VAL A 81 -18.79 -13.91 -28.10
N ALA A 82 -19.04 -13.52 -29.36
CA ALA A 82 -18.12 -13.76 -30.47
C ALA A 82 -16.74 -13.10 -30.26
N LEU A 83 -16.69 -11.92 -29.65
CA LEU A 83 -15.45 -11.23 -29.30
C LEU A 83 -14.65 -11.95 -28.20
N CYS A 84 -15.29 -12.74 -27.34
CA CYS A 84 -14.65 -13.51 -26.28
C CYS A 84 -14.32 -14.96 -26.68
N HIS A 85 -14.81 -15.41 -27.84
CA HIS A 85 -14.73 -16.78 -28.34
C HIS A 85 -13.32 -17.40 -28.30
N ARG A 86 -13.22 -18.71 -28.06
CA ARG A 86 -11.93 -19.42 -28.03
C ARG A 86 -11.17 -19.36 -29.37
N ASP A 87 -11.89 -19.48 -30.49
CA ASP A 87 -11.34 -19.33 -31.84
C ASP A 87 -10.97 -17.86 -32.13
N GLY A 88 -9.68 -17.62 -32.38
CA GLY A 88 -9.16 -16.30 -32.75
C GLY A 88 -9.70 -15.77 -34.07
N ARG A 89 -10.07 -16.63 -35.03
CA ARG A 89 -10.66 -16.20 -36.31
C ARG A 89 -12.05 -15.60 -36.11
N MET A 90 -12.85 -16.20 -35.22
CA MET A 90 -14.16 -15.66 -34.83
C MET A 90 -13.98 -14.27 -34.21
N ARG A 91 -13.05 -14.13 -33.28
CA ARG A 91 -12.75 -12.84 -32.62
C ARG A 91 -12.28 -11.77 -33.61
N GLU A 92 -11.38 -12.12 -34.52
CA GLU A 92 -10.88 -11.20 -35.55
C GLU A 92 -12.01 -10.69 -36.45
N ARG A 93 -12.90 -11.59 -36.89
CA ARG A 93 -14.07 -11.24 -37.71
C ARG A 93 -15.06 -10.37 -36.94
N ALA A 94 -15.34 -10.72 -35.68
CA ALA A 94 -16.23 -9.97 -34.80
C ALA A 94 -15.74 -8.52 -34.57
N LEU A 95 -14.42 -8.31 -34.44
CA LEU A 95 -13.83 -6.96 -34.30
C LEU A 95 -14.21 -6.02 -35.45
N ARG A 96 -14.44 -6.53 -36.67
CA ARG A 96 -14.83 -5.68 -37.82
C ARG A 96 -16.19 -5.01 -37.61
N ARG A 97 -17.04 -5.59 -36.77
CA ARG A 97 -18.38 -5.10 -36.46
C ARG A 97 -18.43 -4.31 -35.14
N ALA A 98 -17.46 -4.53 -34.25
CA ALA A 98 -17.42 -3.91 -32.93
C ALA A 98 -17.43 -2.37 -32.97
N ALA A 99 -16.82 -1.74 -33.99
CA ALA A 99 -16.81 -0.29 -34.15
C ALA A 99 -18.21 0.34 -34.32
N ALA A 100 -19.21 -0.42 -34.79
CA ALA A 100 -20.59 0.04 -34.92
C ALA A 100 -21.37 -0.03 -33.59
N HIS A 101 -20.78 -0.61 -32.53
CA HIS A 101 -21.42 -0.85 -31.25
C HIS A 101 -20.55 -0.31 -30.11
N PRO A 102 -20.73 0.97 -29.70
CA PRO A 102 -19.93 1.59 -28.64
C PRO A 102 -19.94 0.81 -27.32
N GLY A 103 -21.04 0.10 -27.02
CA GLY A 103 -21.15 -0.77 -25.84
C GLY A 103 -20.14 -1.92 -25.81
N LEU A 104 -19.51 -2.27 -26.94
CA LEU A 104 -18.51 -3.33 -27.06
C LEU A 104 -17.06 -2.84 -26.98
N LEU A 105 -16.84 -1.52 -26.84
CA LEU A 105 -15.49 -0.95 -26.71
C LEU A 105 -14.67 -1.56 -25.54
N PRO A 106 -15.27 -1.92 -24.38
CA PRO A 106 -14.58 -2.70 -23.35
C PRO A 106 -13.94 -4.00 -23.87
N LEU A 107 -14.62 -4.74 -24.75
CA LEU A 107 -14.08 -5.97 -25.33
C LEU A 107 -12.98 -5.67 -26.35
N VAL A 108 -13.06 -4.56 -27.08
CA VAL A 108 -11.96 -4.10 -27.95
C VAL A 108 -10.70 -3.83 -27.12
N VAL A 109 -10.83 -3.21 -25.93
CA VAL A 109 -9.70 -3.02 -24.98
C VAL A 109 -9.08 -4.35 -24.58
N ILE A 110 -9.89 -5.35 -24.20
CA ILE A 110 -9.37 -6.68 -23.83
C ILE A 110 -8.66 -7.34 -25.03
N ARG A 111 -9.23 -7.20 -26.24
CA ARG A 111 -8.64 -7.74 -27.47
C ARG A 111 -7.37 -7.01 -27.89
N ALA A 112 -7.14 -5.76 -27.48
CA ALA A 112 -5.87 -5.06 -27.72
C ALA A 112 -4.67 -5.68 -26.98
N ALA A 113 -4.93 -6.63 -26.07
CA ALA A 113 -3.94 -7.44 -25.36
C ALA A 113 -4.01 -8.95 -25.72
N ASP A 114 -4.62 -9.30 -26.86
CA ASP A 114 -4.85 -10.69 -27.20
C ASP A 114 -3.58 -11.50 -27.52
N TRP A 115 -3.64 -12.81 -27.28
CA TRP A 115 -2.56 -13.74 -27.61
C TRP A 115 -2.37 -13.87 -29.12
N ALA A 116 -3.46 -13.86 -29.89
CA ALA A 116 -3.44 -13.94 -31.34
C ALA A 116 -3.09 -12.56 -31.92
N GLU A 117 -1.92 -12.45 -32.54
CA GLU A 117 -1.43 -11.22 -33.15
C GLU A 117 -2.41 -10.56 -34.12
N PRO A 118 -3.07 -11.28 -35.06
CA PRO A 118 -4.03 -10.65 -35.97
C PRO A 118 -5.21 -9.98 -35.23
N VAL A 119 -5.69 -10.60 -34.15
CA VAL A 119 -6.78 -10.05 -33.33
C VAL A 119 -6.30 -8.81 -32.59
N ARG A 120 -5.10 -8.89 -32.01
CA ARG A 120 -4.50 -7.84 -31.21
C ARG A 120 -4.23 -6.57 -32.02
N GLU A 121 -3.57 -6.70 -33.16
CA GLU A 121 -3.25 -5.54 -34.00
C GLU A 121 -4.51 -4.91 -34.59
N ARG A 122 -5.52 -5.73 -34.94
CA ARG A 122 -6.83 -5.22 -35.38
C ARG A 122 -7.53 -4.43 -34.27
N ALA A 123 -7.54 -4.94 -33.05
CA ALA A 123 -8.14 -4.25 -31.91
C ALA A 123 -7.43 -2.94 -31.57
N ARG A 124 -6.09 -2.92 -31.62
CA ARG A 124 -5.29 -1.68 -31.44
C ARG A 124 -5.61 -0.63 -32.50
N GLY A 125 -5.71 -1.03 -33.77
CA GLY A 125 -6.09 -0.13 -34.86
C GLY A 125 -7.52 0.42 -34.75
N LEU A 126 -8.42 -0.28 -34.06
CA LEU A 126 -9.76 0.22 -33.75
C LEU A 126 -9.79 1.10 -32.50
N LEU A 127 -8.97 0.80 -31.50
CA LEU A 127 -9.01 1.49 -30.21
C LEU A 127 -8.61 2.96 -30.36
N GLY A 128 -7.58 3.29 -31.14
CA GLY A 128 -7.11 4.67 -31.32
C GLY A 128 -8.23 5.65 -31.73
N PRO A 129 -8.92 5.42 -32.88
CA PRO A 129 -10.02 6.30 -33.32
C PRO A 129 -11.26 6.31 -32.41
N LEU A 130 -11.44 5.28 -31.58
CA LEU A 130 -12.62 5.13 -30.71
C LEU A 130 -12.38 5.63 -29.28
N LEU A 131 -11.14 5.97 -28.92
CA LEU A 131 -10.76 6.41 -27.58
C LEU A 131 -10.65 7.94 -27.56
N ASP A 132 -11.80 8.60 -27.45
CA ASP A 132 -11.89 10.04 -27.14
C ASP A 132 -11.74 10.33 -25.64
N ALA A 133 -11.85 11.60 -25.24
CA ALA A 133 -11.69 12.01 -23.84
C ALA A 133 -12.68 11.30 -22.89
N ASP A 134 -13.96 11.24 -23.25
CA ASP A 134 -15.01 10.72 -22.38
C ASP A 134 -14.91 9.18 -22.26
N THR A 135 -14.63 8.50 -23.38
CA THR A 135 -14.39 7.05 -23.41
C THR A 135 -13.08 6.67 -22.75
N ALA A 136 -12.01 7.46 -22.87
CA ALA A 136 -10.75 7.25 -22.15
C ALA A 136 -10.94 7.30 -20.64
N VAL A 137 -11.68 8.30 -20.14
CA VAL A 137 -12.01 8.40 -18.71
C VAL A 137 -12.85 7.20 -18.26
N ALA A 138 -13.87 6.83 -19.03
CA ALA A 138 -14.73 5.69 -18.70
C ALA A 138 -13.99 4.35 -18.70
N LEU A 139 -13.04 4.15 -19.63
CA LEU A 139 -12.33 2.89 -19.82
C LEU A 139 -10.99 2.81 -19.08
N ALA A 140 -10.51 3.89 -18.48
CA ALA A 140 -9.24 3.91 -17.74
C ALA A 140 -9.13 2.76 -16.72
N PRO A 141 -10.15 2.44 -15.90
CA PRO A 141 -10.06 1.30 -14.98
C PRO A 141 -9.84 -0.04 -15.68
N LEU A 142 -10.51 -0.29 -16.81
CA LEU A 142 -10.35 -1.53 -17.58
C LEU A 142 -9.01 -1.59 -18.31
N ILE A 143 -8.61 -0.50 -18.97
CA ILE A 143 -7.33 -0.41 -19.69
C ILE A 143 -6.17 -0.66 -18.72
N LEU A 144 -6.19 -0.03 -17.54
CA LEU A 144 -5.14 -0.23 -16.53
C LEU A 144 -5.16 -1.63 -15.91
N LEU A 145 -6.34 -2.26 -15.80
CA LEU A 145 -6.46 -3.64 -15.34
C LEU A 145 -5.89 -4.63 -16.38
N VAL A 146 -6.24 -4.45 -17.66
CA VAL A 146 -5.71 -5.23 -18.80
C VAL A 146 -4.21 -4.98 -18.98
N GLY A 147 -3.74 -3.76 -18.71
CA GLY A 147 -2.34 -3.35 -18.77
C GLY A 147 -1.39 -4.18 -17.89
N ARG A 148 -1.92 -4.91 -16.89
CA ARG A 148 -1.14 -5.84 -16.07
C ARG A 148 -0.76 -7.13 -16.80
N ARG A 149 -1.38 -7.42 -17.95
CA ARG A 149 -1.06 -8.56 -18.81
C ARG A 149 0.18 -8.23 -19.65
N GLU A 150 0.96 -9.25 -19.99
CA GLU A 150 2.19 -9.16 -20.80
C GLU A 150 2.03 -8.30 -22.08
N ARG A 151 0.85 -8.33 -22.72
CA ARG A 151 0.56 -7.66 -24.01
C ARG A 151 -0.29 -6.39 -23.87
N GLY A 152 -0.58 -5.94 -22.65
CA GLY A 152 -1.52 -4.85 -22.36
C GLY A 152 -0.95 -3.43 -22.46
N ALA A 153 0.37 -3.27 -22.54
CA ALA A 153 1.03 -1.96 -22.48
C ALA A 153 0.59 -0.97 -23.58
N ALA A 154 0.29 -1.45 -24.79
CA ALA A 154 -0.10 -0.59 -25.90
C ALA A 154 -1.40 0.20 -25.64
N ALA A 155 -2.40 -0.43 -25.01
CA ALA A 155 -3.65 0.25 -24.66
C ALA A 155 -3.43 1.30 -23.54
N VAL A 156 -2.52 1.02 -22.62
CA VAL A 156 -2.12 1.99 -21.57
C VAL A 156 -1.42 3.20 -22.19
N GLY A 157 -0.56 3.01 -23.18
CA GLY A 157 0.07 4.10 -23.92
C GLY A 157 -0.95 5.01 -24.62
N LEU A 158 -1.93 4.42 -25.32
CA LEU A 158 -3.03 5.19 -25.95
C LEU A 158 -3.85 5.97 -24.91
N LEU A 159 -4.17 5.33 -23.78
CA LEU A 159 -4.88 6.00 -22.68
C LEU A 159 -4.09 7.21 -22.16
N GLU A 160 -2.79 7.05 -21.95
CA GLU A 160 -1.90 8.11 -21.49
C GLU A 160 -1.84 9.27 -22.49
N GLU A 161 -1.68 8.99 -23.79
CA GLU A 161 -1.68 10.00 -24.85
C GLU A 161 -2.98 10.82 -24.85
N VAL A 162 -4.14 10.16 -24.80
CA VAL A 162 -5.44 10.84 -24.77
C VAL A 162 -5.56 11.67 -23.49
N LEU A 163 -5.36 11.06 -22.32
CA LEU A 163 -5.61 11.72 -21.03
C LEU A 163 -4.66 12.89 -20.74
N ARG A 164 -3.45 12.95 -21.34
CA ARG A 164 -2.58 14.14 -21.24
C ARG A 164 -3.19 15.39 -21.88
N THR A 165 -4.09 15.23 -22.84
CA THR A 165 -4.72 16.37 -23.54
C THR A 165 -6.07 16.77 -22.94
N VAL A 166 -6.56 16.00 -21.98
CA VAL A 166 -7.89 16.16 -21.40
C VAL A 166 -7.87 17.27 -20.34
N PRO A 167 -8.87 18.18 -20.35
CA PRO A 167 -8.96 19.24 -19.35
C PRO A 167 -9.20 18.65 -17.95
N ARG A 168 -8.78 19.40 -16.94
CA ARG A 168 -8.80 18.96 -15.53
C ARG A 168 -10.16 18.45 -15.08
N GLU A 169 -11.25 19.10 -15.50
CA GLU A 169 -12.63 18.78 -15.09
C GLU A 169 -13.02 17.35 -15.49
N ARG A 170 -12.48 16.87 -16.61
CA ARG A 170 -12.70 15.52 -17.12
C ARG A 170 -11.78 14.48 -16.48
N LEU A 171 -10.59 14.88 -16.01
CA LEU A 171 -9.68 14.01 -15.23
C LEU A 171 -10.09 13.87 -13.76
N ALA A 172 -10.83 14.83 -13.21
CA ALA A 172 -11.20 14.89 -11.80
C ALA A 172 -11.82 13.60 -11.23
N PRO A 173 -12.73 12.89 -11.93
CA PRO A 173 -13.27 11.61 -11.44
C PRO A 173 -12.20 10.54 -11.22
N LEU A 174 -11.12 10.55 -12.01
CA LEU A 174 -10.06 9.55 -11.91
C LEU A 174 -9.10 9.81 -10.74
N LEU A 175 -8.91 11.08 -10.36
CA LEU A 175 -8.09 11.47 -9.21
C LEU A 175 -8.68 10.93 -7.89
N GLY A 176 -10.01 10.92 -7.76
CA GLY A 176 -10.72 10.39 -6.59
C GLY A 176 -11.20 8.94 -6.70
N HIS A 177 -10.81 8.21 -7.76
CA HIS A 177 -11.36 6.89 -8.07
C HIS A 177 -11.08 5.85 -6.98
N ALA A 178 -11.96 4.88 -6.69
CA ALA A 178 -11.73 3.90 -5.60
C ALA A 178 -10.54 2.94 -5.86
N ASP A 179 -10.26 2.61 -7.12
CA ASP A 179 -9.09 1.80 -7.50
C ASP A 179 -7.79 2.62 -7.41
N ARG A 180 -6.88 2.19 -6.53
CA ARG A 180 -5.55 2.81 -6.32
C ARG A 180 -4.69 2.88 -7.59
N THR A 181 -4.79 1.92 -8.51
CA THR A 181 -4.02 1.95 -9.76
C THR A 181 -4.49 3.09 -10.65
N VAL A 182 -5.80 3.32 -10.72
CA VAL A 182 -6.40 4.44 -11.45
C VAL A 182 -5.97 5.76 -10.81
N ARG A 183 -6.14 5.93 -9.49
CA ARG A 183 -5.71 7.17 -8.80
C ARG A 183 -4.25 7.49 -9.02
N ARG A 184 -3.35 6.53 -8.81
CA ARG A 184 -1.89 6.72 -8.99
C ARG A 184 -1.54 7.12 -10.43
N PHE A 185 -2.19 6.51 -11.42
CA PHE A 185 -1.97 6.83 -12.82
C PHE A 185 -2.42 8.26 -13.11
N SER A 186 -3.64 8.62 -12.70
CA SER A 186 -4.21 9.94 -12.96
C SER A 186 -3.50 11.07 -12.21
N HIS A 187 -3.06 10.85 -10.97
CA HIS A 187 -2.26 11.84 -10.25
C HIS A 187 -0.92 12.12 -10.93
N ARG A 188 -0.27 11.09 -11.48
CA ARG A 188 0.98 11.27 -12.24
C ARG A 188 0.76 12.16 -13.46
N LEU A 189 -0.27 11.87 -14.25
CA LEU A 189 -0.62 12.69 -15.42
C LEU A 189 -0.97 14.12 -15.03
N ALA A 190 -1.77 14.31 -13.98
CA ALA A 190 -2.16 15.63 -13.53
C ALA A 190 -0.98 16.46 -13.00
N ILE A 191 0.03 15.81 -12.39
CA ILE A 191 1.28 16.45 -11.97
C ILE A 191 2.13 16.83 -13.19
N GLU A 192 2.34 15.90 -14.12
CA GLU A 192 3.14 16.12 -15.35
C GLU A 192 2.55 17.24 -16.22
N ALA A 193 1.22 17.32 -16.31
CA ALA A 193 0.50 18.35 -17.04
C ALA A 193 0.26 19.63 -16.20
N ALA A 194 0.82 19.73 -14.98
CA ALA A 194 0.68 20.87 -14.08
C ALA A 194 -0.77 21.33 -13.83
N LEU A 195 -1.71 20.38 -13.75
CA LEU A 195 -3.14 20.65 -13.62
C LEU A 195 -3.59 20.93 -12.17
N LEU A 196 -2.73 20.69 -11.18
CA LEU A 196 -3.03 20.82 -9.76
C LEU A 196 -2.20 21.95 -9.14
N SER A 197 -2.87 22.80 -8.36
CA SER A 197 -2.17 23.85 -7.60
C SER A 197 -1.31 23.25 -6.47
N PRO A 198 -0.28 23.97 -5.99
CA PRO A 198 0.52 23.54 -4.83
C PRO A 198 -0.34 23.20 -3.61
N ALA A 199 -1.37 24.01 -3.31
CA ALA A 199 -2.26 23.79 -2.18
C ALA A 199 -3.12 22.52 -2.32
N GLU A 200 -3.54 22.16 -3.52
CA GLU A 200 -4.26 20.92 -3.78
C GLU A 200 -3.38 19.69 -3.66
N LEU A 201 -2.16 19.78 -4.18
CA LEU A 201 -1.14 18.75 -4.04
C LEU A 201 -0.79 18.52 -2.57
N ALA A 202 -0.59 19.58 -1.79
CA ALA A 202 -0.30 19.48 -0.35
C ALA A 202 -1.47 18.87 0.44
N ARG A 203 -2.72 19.28 0.13
CA ARG A 203 -3.91 18.68 0.75
C ARG A 203 -4.05 17.20 0.42
N THR A 204 -3.83 16.82 -0.84
CA THR A 204 -3.85 15.42 -1.27
C THR A 204 -2.74 14.64 -0.57
N ALA A 205 -1.53 15.20 -0.49
CA ALA A 205 -0.40 14.60 0.21
C ALA A 205 -0.72 14.30 1.69
N ALA A 206 -1.39 15.23 2.36
CA ALA A 206 -1.71 15.10 3.78
C ALA A 206 -2.85 14.11 4.08
N HIS A 207 -3.79 13.89 3.14
CA HIS A 207 -5.07 13.23 3.43
C HIS A 207 -5.38 11.98 2.60
N ASP A 208 -4.75 11.74 1.45
CA ASP A 208 -5.06 10.56 0.62
C ASP A 208 -4.76 9.26 1.39
N GLU A 209 -5.48 8.18 1.09
CA GLU A 209 -5.28 6.89 1.75
C GLU A 209 -4.09 6.10 1.16
N ASP A 210 -3.70 6.41 -0.08
CA ASP A 210 -2.63 5.73 -0.80
C ASP A 210 -1.28 6.43 -0.61
N ALA A 211 -0.36 5.76 0.06
CA ALA A 211 0.97 6.31 0.37
C ALA A 211 1.80 6.71 -0.87
N VAL A 212 1.53 6.15 -2.05
CA VAL A 212 2.21 6.55 -3.30
C VAL A 212 1.63 7.87 -3.80
N VAL A 213 0.31 8.01 -3.84
CA VAL A 213 -0.35 9.29 -4.17
C VAL A 213 0.10 10.38 -3.20
N GLN A 214 0.13 10.08 -1.90
CA GLN A 214 0.59 11.00 -0.88
C GLN A 214 2.00 11.54 -1.17
N THR A 215 2.93 10.63 -1.49
CA THR A 215 4.35 10.97 -1.74
C THR A 215 4.49 11.79 -3.03
N LEU A 216 3.88 11.33 -4.13
CA LEU A 216 3.89 12.03 -5.42
C LEU A 216 3.38 13.46 -5.28
N CYS A 217 2.26 13.64 -4.59
CA CYS A 217 1.68 14.98 -4.41
C CYS A 217 2.52 15.84 -3.46
N GLY A 218 3.15 15.26 -2.43
CA GLY A 218 4.01 16.01 -1.51
C GLY A 218 5.25 16.59 -2.20
N GLU A 219 5.92 15.78 -3.03
CA GLU A 219 7.08 16.22 -3.82
C GLU A 219 6.68 17.25 -4.87
N ALA A 220 5.57 17.00 -5.60
CA ALA A 220 5.06 17.92 -6.60
C ALA A 220 4.62 19.26 -6.00
N ALA A 221 3.98 19.28 -4.82
CA ALA A 221 3.55 20.51 -4.15
C ALA A 221 4.73 21.47 -3.94
N LEU A 222 5.86 20.95 -3.45
CA LEU A 222 7.08 21.73 -3.25
C LEU A 222 7.75 22.14 -4.57
N GLY A 223 7.74 21.26 -5.57
CA GLY A 223 8.29 21.56 -6.89
C GLY A 223 7.55 22.70 -7.58
N THR A 224 6.21 22.66 -7.57
CA THR A 224 5.35 23.69 -8.17
C THR A 224 5.40 25.00 -7.37
N ALA A 225 5.39 24.95 -6.03
CA ALA A 225 5.57 26.13 -5.18
C ALA A 225 6.89 26.86 -5.48
N ALA A 226 8.00 26.11 -5.53
CA ALA A 226 9.31 26.68 -5.84
C ALA A 226 9.41 27.28 -7.25
N ALA A 227 8.69 26.73 -8.24
CA ALA A 227 8.62 27.30 -9.59
C ALA A 227 7.82 28.62 -9.63
N ASN A 228 6.74 28.70 -8.87
CA ASN A 228 5.89 29.90 -8.79
C ASN A 228 6.57 31.06 -8.03
N GLY A 229 7.38 30.75 -7.03
CA GLY A 229 8.12 31.76 -6.22
C GLY A 229 9.34 32.39 -6.90
N GLN A 230 9.65 32.06 -8.17
CA GLN A 230 10.77 32.62 -8.94
C GLN A 230 10.40 33.84 -9.82
N GLY A 231 9.17 34.35 -9.70
CA GLY A 231 8.71 35.55 -10.40
C GLY A 231 9.33 36.87 -9.86
N PRO A 232 9.35 37.96 -10.66
CA PRO A 232 9.95 39.25 -10.29
C PRO A 232 9.24 40.00 -9.15
N ASP A 233 8.00 39.62 -8.82
CA ASP A 233 7.18 40.28 -7.80
C ASP A 233 7.36 39.64 -6.41
N ARG A 234 8.56 39.77 -5.83
CA ARG A 234 8.76 39.43 -4.42
C ARG A 234 8.04 40.44 -3.52
N HIS A 235 7.02 39.97 -2.81
CA HIS A 235 6.64 40.58 -1.54
C HIS A 235 7.66 40.13 -0.48
N GLY A 236 7.95 41.00 0.49
CA GLY A 236 9.10 40.90 1.41
C GLY A 236 9.10 39.65 2.31
N PRO A 237 10.14 39.50 3.17
CA PRO A 237 10.34 38.31 4.02
C PRO A 237 9.27 38.09 5.11
N ASP A 238 8.26 38.95 5.23
CA ASP A 238 7.32 39.03 6.36
C ASP A 238 5.85 38.73 5.98
N GLU A 239 5.56 38.26 4.76
CA GLU A 239 4.22 37.76 4.41
C GLU A 239 4.27 36.23 4.24
N ASP A 240 3.55 35.52 5.11
CA ASP A 240 3.31 34.08 5.03
C ASP A 240 2.58 33.75 3.71
N GLY A 241 3.35 33.55 2.64
CA GLY A 241 2.83 33.28 1.31
C GLY A 241 2.17 31.90 1.19
N PRO A 242 1.59 31.58 0.02
CA PRO A 242 0.99 30.27 -0.27
C PRO A 242 1.96 29.08 -0.09
N ASP A 243 3.27 29.35 -0.07
CA ASP A 243 4.31 28.36 0.21
C ASP A 243 4.34 27.93 1.69
N GLU A 244 3.96 28.81 2.63
CA GLU A 244 3.87 28.50 4.06
C GLU A 244 2.67 27.59 4.35
N ASP A 245 1.52 27.83 3.71
CA ASP A 245 0.35 26.94 3.83
C ASP A 245 0.66 25.53 3.31
N VAL A 246 1.34 25.43 2.17
CA VAL A 246 1.83 24.16 1.63
C VAL A 246 2.75 23.48 2.62
N LEU A 247 3.73 24.21 3.15
CA LEU A 247 4.70 23.66 4.10
C LEU A 247 4.02 23.21 5.40
N ALA A 248 3.09 24.00 5.95
CA ALA A 248 2.33 23.67 7.16
C ALA A 248 1.52 22.37 6.98
N LEU A 249 0.85 22.20 5.83
CA LEU A 249 0.13 20.96 5.51
C LEU A 249 1.05 19.73 5.47
N LEU A 250 2.22 19.86 4.84
CA LEU A 250 3.19 18.76 4.75
C LEU A 250 3.78 18.42 6.12
N LEU A 251 4.20 19.43 6.89
CA LEU A 251 4.74 19.29 8.24
C LEU A 251 3.73 18.68 9.22
N GLY A 252 2.45 18.99 9.08
CA GLY A 252 1.36 18.46 9.90
C GLY A 252 0.84 17.08 9.48
N ALA A 253 1.31 16.52 8.35
CA ALA A 253 0.76 15.31 7.78
C ALA A 253 0.85 14.10 8.73
N ARG A 254 -0.15 13.20 8.70
CA ARG A 254 -0.08 11.96 9.50
C ARG A 254 0.99 11.00 8.96
N SER A 255 1.15 10.98 7.64
CA SER A 255 2.14 10.17 6.94
C SER A 255 3.57 10.64 7.26
N PRO A 256 4.44 9.78 7.82
CA PRO A 256 5.81 10.17 8.13
C PRO A 256 6.64 10.50 6.88
N ARG A 257 6.32 9.91 5.73
CA ARG A 257 7.00 10.25 4.46
C ARG A 257 6.67 11.67 4.03
N VAL A 258 5.39 12.06 4.11
CA VAL A 258 4.94 13.42 3.75
C VAL A 258 5.49 14.45 4.74
N ARG A 259 5.48 14.16 6.05
CA ARG A 259 6.18 15.02 7.02
C ARG A 259 7.66 15.15 6.72
N ALA A 260 8.34 14.05 6.38
CA ALA A 260 9.77 14.08 6.05
C ALA A 260 10.05 14.95 4.81
N ILE A 261 9.18 14.93 3.80
CA ILE A 261 9.22 15.84 2.65
C ILE A 261 9.13 17.30 3.13
N GLY A 262 8.13 17.63 3.94
CA GLY A 262 7.98 18.97 4.53
C GLY A 262 9.17 19.41 5.37
N VAL A 263 9.67 18.53 6.26
CA VAL A 263 10.85 18.82 7.10
C VAL A 263 12.07 19.08 6.24
N THR A 264 12.30 18.28 5.20
CA THR A 264 13.44 18.49 4.30
C THR A 264 13.34 19.81 3.55
N ALA A 265 12.14 20.28 3.24
CA ALA A 265 11.91 21.57 2.59
C ALA A 265 12.33 22.77 3.47
N LEU A 266 12.31 22.63 4.80
CA LEU A 266 12.76 23.69 5.74
C LEU A 266 14.20 24.16 5.49
N ARG A 267 15.06 23.28 4.95
CA ARG A 267 16.42 23.66 4.53
C ARG A 267 16.39 24.72 3.43
N ARG A 268 15.58 24.50 2.38
CA ARG A 268 15.47 25.46 1.27
C ARG A 268 14.76 26.74 1.70
N ALA A 269 13.81 26.63 2.63
CA ALA A 269 13.12 27.77 3.22
C ALA A 269 14.01 28.57 4.21
N GLY A 270 15.19 28.07 4.58
CA GLY A 270 16.07 28.72 5.55
C GLY A 270 15.44 28.84 6.94
N ARG A 271 14.72 27.80 7.39
CA ARG A 271 14.03 27.76 8.70
C ARG A 271 14.51 26.58 9.56
N PRO A 272 15.80 26.53 9.95
CA PRO A 272 16.34 25.42 10.74
C PRO A 272 15.67 25.27 12.11
N ASP A 273 15.26 26.38 12.75
CA ASP A 273 14.63 26.36 14.08
C ASP A 273 13.33 25.55 14.10
N ARG A 274 12.54 25.60 13.01
CA ARG A 274 11.35 24.77 12.86
C ARG A 274 11.69 23.29 12.71
N ALA A 275 12.85 22.96 12.14
CA ALA A 275 13.29 21.57 12.00
C ALA A 275 13.70 20.97 13.36
N GLU A 276 14.16 21.78 14.32
CA GLU A 276 14.44 21.31 15.69
C GLU A 276 13.21 20.69 16.35
N GLY A 277 12.01 21.24 16.11
CA GLY A 277 10.75 20.70 16.60
C GLY A 277 10.48 19.26 16.15
N PHE A 278 11.14 18.79 15.08
CA PHE A 278 11.02 17.44 14.54
C PHE A 278 12.14 16.49 14.98
N LEU A 279 13.13 16.95 15.76
CA LEU A 279 14.18 16.09 16.32
C LEU A 279 13.61 15.01 17.25
N ALA A 280 12.47 15.26 17.88
CA ALA A 280 11.75 14.25 18.67
C ALA A 280 10.51 13.67 17.98
N ASP A 281 10.39 13.76 16.64
CA ASP A 281 9.28 13.13 15.91
C ASP A 281 9.24 11.62 16.21
N ARG A 282 8.04 11.06 16.24
CA ARG A 282 7.79 9.63 16.45
C ARG A 282 8.44 8.72 15.39
N SER A 283 8.66 9.23 14.18
CA SER A 283 9.25 8.50 13.06
C SER A 283 10.75 8.73 12.97
N ALA A 284 11.52 7.63 12.87
CA ALA A 284 12.97 7.69 12.66
C ALA A 284 13.35 8.43 11.36
N LEU A 285 12.56 8.27 10.29
CA LEU A 285 12.78 8.98 9.03
C LEU A 285 12.67 10.49 9.21
N VAL A 286 11.63 10.96 9.90
CA VAL A 286 11.41 12.40 10.12
C VAL A 286 12.51 12.97 11.00
N ARG A 287 12.91 12.28 12.08
CA ARG A 287 14.06 12.69 12.91
C ARG A 287 15.35 12.75 12.11
N ALA A 288 15.60 11.79 11.22
CA ALA A 288 16.77 11.80 10.35
C ALA A 288 16.78 13.02 9.41
N CYS A 289 15.63 13.35 8.80
CA CYS A 289 15.46 14.57 7.99
C CYS A 289 15.67 15.83 8.83
N ALA A 290 15.14 15.89 10.05
CA ALA A 290 15.34 17.02 10.97
C ALA A 290 16.83 17.20 11.30
N ARG A 291 17.53 16.12 11.69
CA ARG A 291 18.99 16.13 11.92
C ARG A 291 19.77 16.58 10.69
N TYR A 292 19.38 16.11 9.51
CA TYR A 292 19.98 16.54 8.25
C TYR A 292 19.81 18.06 8.09
N VAL A 293 18.61 18.61 8.24
CA VAL A 293 18.34 20.05 8.05
C VAL A 293 19.14 20.89 9.04
N VAL A 294 19.10 20.60 10.35
CA VAL A 294 19.82 21.42 11.35
C VAL A 294 21.34 21.38 11.13
N ARG A 295 21.90 20.23 10.71
CA ARG A 295 23.33 20.12 10.35
C ARG A 295 23.69 20.93 9.11
N GLN A 296 22.79 21.02 8.13
CA GLN A 296 23.01 21.86 6.94
C GLN A 296 23.08 23.35 7.28
N HIS A 297 22.58 23.76 8.44
CA HIS A 297 22.71 25.10 9.00
C HIS A 297 23.77 25.18 10.12
N GLY A 298 24.69 24.21 10.20
CA GLY A 298 25.82 24.23 11.13
C GLY A 298 25.49 23.88 12.58
N THR A 299 24.27 23.42 12.88
CA THR A 299 23.87 23.04 14.24
C THR A 299 24.07 21.54 14.47
N ASP A 300 24.80 21.19 15.53
CA ASP A 300 24.89 19.81 15.99
C ASP A 300 23.65 19.43 16.82
N PRO A 301 22.87 18.40 16.42
CA PRO A 301 21.70 17.98 17.19
C PRO A 301 22.03 17.20 18.48
N LEU A 302 23.27 16.71 18.69
CA LEU A 302 23.58 15.89 19.87
C LEU A 302 23.42 16.64 21.20
N PRO A 303 23.94 17.88 21.38
CA PRO A 303 23.68 18.68 22.59
C PRO A 303 22.18 18.85 22.90
N TRP A 304 21.35 19.00 21.87
CA TRP A 304 19.91 19.08 22.02
C TRP A 304 19.35 17.80 22.66
N TYR A 305 19.70 16.62 22.15
CA TYR A 305 19.25 15.35 22.73
C TYR A 305 19.75 15.13 24.16
N ARG A 306 21.03 15.45 24.42
CA ARG A 306 21.63 15.33 25.77
C ARG A 306 20.90 16.20 26.78
N SER A 307 20.64 17.46 26.43
CA SER A 307 19.91 18.39 27.30
C SER A 307 18.50 17.87 27.64
N ARG A 308 17.77 17.35 26.65
CA ARG A 308 16.43 16.79 26.87
C ARG A 308 16.42 15.54 27.73
N CYS A 309 17.47 14.73 27.70
CA CYS A 309 17.56 13.49 28.48
C CYS A 309 18.24 13.68 29.84
N THR A 310 18.53 14.92 30.26
CA THR A 310 19.22 15.19 31.54
C THR A 310 18.29 15.00 32.73
N GLU A 311 17.05 15.46 32.63
CA GLU A 311 16.04 15.36 33.69
C GLU A 311 15.18 14.11 33.48
N ALA A 312 15.50 13.05 34.21
CA ALA A 312 14.91 11.73 34.00
C ALA A 312 13.42 11.61 34.35
N ASP A 313 12.89 12.59 35.09
CA ASP A 313 11.50 12.65 35.53
C ASP A 313 10.71 13.78 34.84
N ASP A 314 11.27 14.47 33.84
CA ASP A 314 10.60 15.55 33.12
C ASP A 314 9.35 15.03 32.39
N PRO A 315 8.13 15.38 32.83
CA PRO A 315 6.91 14.91 32.19
C PRO A 315 6.74 15.44 30.75
N ALA A 316 7.47 16.50 30.38
CA ALA A 316 7.47 17.07 29.04
C ALA A 316 8.43 16.37 28.07
N LEU A 317 9.26 15.42 28.52
CA LEU A 317 10.22 14.70 27.68
C LEU A 317 9.49 13.91 26.57
N PRO A 318 9.67 14.30 25.29
CA PRO A 318 9.05 13.56 24.20
C PRO A 318 9.77 12.21 24.01
N PRO A 319 9.05 11.08 23.85
CA PRO A 319 9.67 9.76 23.63
C PRO A 319 10.68 9.72 22.49
N GLY A 320 10.47 10.52 21.44
CA GLY A 320 11.39 10.59 20.30
C GLY A 320 12.78 11.12 20.65
N ALA A 321 12.92 11.95 21.69
CA ALA A 321 14.23 12.46 22.12
C ALA A 321 15.11 11.35 22.71
N ALA A 322 14.53 10.44 23.50
CA ALA A 322 15.27 9.32 24.11
C ALA A 322 15.91 8.40 23.07
N ILE A 323 15.16 7.99 22.04
CA ILE A 323 15.74 7.19 20.94
C ILE A 323 16.61 8.05 20.01
N GLY A 324 16.27 9.33 19.83
CA GLY A 324 17.05 10.26 19.01
C GLY A 324 18.46 10.50 19.57
N LEU A 325 18.64 10.46 20.89
CA LEU A 325 19.95 10.48 21.54
C LEU A 325 20.82 9.33 21.05
N ALA A 326 20.28 8.10 21.03
CA ALA A 326 21.02 6.92 20.55
C ALA A 326 21.31 6.94 19.04
N GLU A 327 20.50 7.63 18.25
CA GLU A 327 20.73 7.79 16.80
C GLU A 327 21.85 8.77 16.45
N CYS A 328 22.30 9.57 17.41
CA CYS A 328 23.30 10.63 17.21
C CYS A 328 24.52 10.53 18.14
N GLY A 329 24.33 9.92 19.31
CA GLY A 329 25.31 9.85 20.38
C GLY A 329 26.17 8.60 20.32
N GLU A 330 26.87 8.38 21.42
CA GLU A 330 27.84 7.30 21.61
C GLU A 330 27.48 6.45 22.83
N ARG A 331 28.23 5.37 23.07
CA ARG A 331 27.95 4.43 24.18
C ARG A 331 27.88 5.11 25.55
N ALA A 332 28.65 6.18 25.77
CA ALA A 332 28.64 6.94 27.02
C ALA A 332 27.28 7.60 27.30
N ASP A 333 26.51 7.94 26.26
CA ASP A 333 25.19 8.55 26.39
C ASP A 333 24.14 7.60 26.98
N ALA A 334 24.44 6.30 27.07
CA ALA A 334 23.61 5.34 27.79
C ALA A 334 23.39 5.73 29.26
N ALA A 335 24.32 6.49 29.86
CA ALA A 335 24.17 7.03 31.22
C ALA A 335 22.92 7.91 31.37
N LEU A 336 22.49 8.61 30.31
CA LEU A 336 21.28 9.42 30.29
C LEU A 336 20.01 8.58 30.02
N LEU A 337 20.14 7.40 29.41
CA LEU A 337 19.01 6.53 29.10
C LEU A 337 18.63 5.58 30.24
N TRP A 338 19.59 5.16 31.07
CA TRP A 338 19.32 4.25 32.19
C TRP A 338 18.28 4.78 33.18
N PRO A 339 18.33 6.06 33.62
CA PRO A 339 17.31 6.61 34.51
C PRO A 339 15.90 6.63 33.87
N LEU A 340 15.82 6.82 32.55
CA LEU A 340 14.56 6.89 31.80
C LEU A 340 13.77 5.58 31.77
N LEU A 341 14.37 4.45 32.21
CA LEU A 341 13.66 3.19 32.38
C LEU A 341 12.61 3.24 33.48
N ALA A 342 12.67 4.22 34.39
CA ALA A 342 11.67 4.44 35.44
C ALA A 342 10.68 5.58 35.10
N HIS A 343 10.82 6.23 33.94
CA HIS A 343 10.06 7.42 33.58
C HIS A 343 8.53 7.15 33.59
N PRO A 344 7.68 8.10 34.06
CA PRO A 344 6.23 7.90 34.15
C PRO A 344 5.56 7.58 32.80
N SER A 345 5.99 8.28 31.73
CA SER A 345 5.54 7.99 30.36
C SER A 345 6.07 6.63 29.85
N PRO A 346 5.20 5.68 29.49
CA PRO A 346 5.61 4.39 28.92
C PRO A 346 6.30 4.54 27.55
N GLY A 347 5.97 5.60 26.81
CA GLY A 347 6.62 5.90 25.54
C GLY A 347 8.12 6.19 25.72
N VAL A 348 8.46 6.96 26.76
CA VAL A 348 9.87 7.29 27.08
C VAL A 348 10.61 6.04 27.52
N ARG A 349 10.04 5.24 28.45
CA ARG A 349 10.65 3.97 28.88
C ARG A 349 10.96 3.05 27.70
N ALA A 350 10.00 2.84 26.81
CA ALA A 350 10.18 1.99 25.63
C ALA A 350 11.30 2.52 24.71
N ARG A 351 11.37 3.85 24.50
CA ARG A 351 12.40 4.46 23.66
C ARG A 351 13.77 4.52 24.31
N ALA A 352 13.85 4.57 25.63
CA ALA A 352 15.09 4.40 26.37
C ALA A 352 15.65 2.98 26.20
N VAL A 353 14.83 1.93 26.35
CA VAL A 353 15.25 0.54 26.06
C VAL A 353 15.72 0.38 24.61
N ALA A 354 14.95 0.91 23.66
CA ALA A 354 15.34 0.89 22.26
C ALA A 354 16.68 1.62 22.03
N GLY A 355 16.88 2.78 22.68
CA GLY A 355 18.11 3.55 22.58
C GLY A 355 19.32 2.83 23.16
N LEU A 356 19.18 2.20 24.32
CA LEU A 356 20.22 1.37 24.94
C LEU A 356 20.66 0.23 24.01
N ARG A 357 19.69 -0.44 23.38
CA ARG A 357 19.94 -1.46 22.35
C ARG A 357 20.63 -0.87 21.11
N THR A 358 20.22 0.30 20.64
CA THR A 358 20.87 0.98 19.50
C THR A 358 22.32 1.37 19.79
N LEU A 359 22.63 1.77 21.03
CA LEU A 359 23.99 2.04 21.49
C LEU A 359 24.80 0.76 21.80
N ASP A 360 24.18 -0.42 21.67
CA ASP A 360 24.76 -1.72 22.03
C ASP A 360 25.20 -1.78 23.52
N VAL A 361 24.42 -1.13 24.39
CA VAL A 361 24.62 -1.12 25.85
C VAL A 361 23.45 -1.87 26.50
N THR A 362 23.59 -3.19 26.62
CA THR A 362 22.56 -4.06 27.21
C THR A 362 23.01 -4.56 28.59
N ASP A 363 22.16 -4.39 29.60
CA ASP A 363 22.34 -4.93 30.96
C ASP A 363 21.13 -5.80 31.28
N VAL A 364 21.32 -7.13 31.21
CA VAL A 364 20.25 -8.13 31.38
C VAL A 364 19.54 -7.97 32.73
N PRO A 365 20.25 -7.92 33.89
CA PRO A 365 19.63 -7.66 35.19
C PRO A 365 18.74 -6.41 35.23
N ARG A 366 19.16 -5.30 34.61
CA ARG A 366 18.37 -4.05 34.61
C ARG A 366 17.16 -4.10 33.70
N LEU A 367 17.23 -4.84 32.59
CA LEU A 367 16.14 -4.92 31.61
C LEU A 367 15.11 -6.01 31.94
N LEU A 368 15.49 -7.05 32.69
CA LEU A 368 14.62 -8.16 33.08
C LEU A 368 13.30 -7.71 33.76
N PRO A 369 13.30 -6.77 34.74
CA PRO A 369 12.06 -6.28 35.35
C PRO A 369 11.08 -5.63 34.36
N LEU A 370 11.58 -5.10 33.23
CA LEU A 370 10.74 -4.45 32.23
C LEU A 370 9.88 -5.43 31.41
N LEU A 371 10.13 -6.75 31.51
CA LEU A 371 9.24 -7.77 30.97
C LEU A 371 7.88 -7.79 31.68
N ASP A 372 7.82 -7.25 32.90
CA ASP A 372 6.61 -7.16 33.72
C ASP A 372 5.97 -5.76 33.68
N ASP A 373 6.44 -4.86 32.80
CA ASP A 373 5.89 -3.50 32.65
C ASP A 373 4.41 -3.56 32.20
N PRO A 374 3.53 -2.71 32.77
CA PRO A 374 2.12 -2.68 32.38
C PRO A 374 1.91 -2.29 30.91
N ALA A 375 2.85 -1.56 30.30
CA ALA A 375 2.73 -1.07 28.94
C ALA A 375 3.32 -2.07 27.91
N PRO A 376 2.52 -2.53 26.93
CA PRO A 376 2.98 -3.49 25.91
C PRO A 376 4.18 -3.01 25.09
N GLY A 377 4.29 -1.69 24.87
CA GLY A 377 5.40 -1.10 24.12
C GLY A 377 6.75 -1.25 24.80
N VAL A 378 6.78 -1.19 26.14
CA VAL A 378 8.01 -1.36 26.94
C VAL A 378 8.43 -2.82 26.93
N VAL A 379 7.48 -3.73 27.21
CA VAL A 379 7.73 -5.17 27.19
C VAL A 379 8.25 -5.64 25.83
N ARG A 380 7.70 -5.11 24.73
CA ARG A 380 8.20 -5.42 23.38
C ARG A 380 9.67 -5.02 23.19
N GLU A 381 10.05 -3.80 23.56
CA GLU A 381 11.44 -3.33 23.42
C GLU A 381 12.39 -4.07 24.36
N ALA A 382 11.97 -4.38 25.59
CA ALA A 382 12.74 -5.20 26.53
C ALA A 382 12.96 -6.61 25.98
N THR A 383 11.92 -7.21 25.40
CA THR A 383 12.02 -8.52 24.73
C THR A 383 13.02 -8.47 23.57
N GLU A 384 12.95 -7.45 22.72
CA GLU A 384 13.90 -7.28 21.60
C GLU A 384 15.34 -7.10 22.09
N ALA A 385 15.56 -6.38 23.19
CA ALA A 385 16.89 -6.18 23.79
C ALA A 385 17.44 -7.45 24.46
N LEU A 386 16.58 -8.28 25.04
CA LEU A 386 16.97 -9.51 25.74
C LEU A 386 17.07 -10.73 24.82
N LEU A 387 16.48 -10.69 23.62
CA LEU A 387 16.45 -11.82 22.69
C LEU A 387 17.83 -12.41 22.35
N PRO A 388 18.90 -11.61 22.12
CA PRO A 388 20.24 -12.14 21.89
C PRO A 388 20.81 -12.93 23.08
N SER A 389 20.34 -12.64 24.29
CA SER A 389 20.75 -13.30 25.55
C SER A 389 19.73 -14.31 26.06
N ALA A 390 18.72 -14.69 25.26
CA ALA A 390 17.60 -15.52 25.72
C ALA A 390 18.05 -16.82 26.43
N ARG A 391 19.11 -17.47 25.93
CA ARG A 391 19.65 -18.72 26.49
C ARG A 391 20.32 -18.59 27.86
N SER A 392 20.67 -17.36 28.28
CA SER A 392 21.24 -17.10 29.60
C SER A 392 20.21 -16.56 30.60
N LEU A 393 18.94 -16.46 30.20
CA LEU A 393 17.86 -16.02 31.08
C LEU A 393 17.34 -17.19 31.91
N ASP A 394 16.78 -16.87 33.07
CA ASP A 394 16.11 -17.82 33.94
C ASP A 394 14.84 -18.37 33.26
N GLU A 395 14.90 -19.65 32.86
CA GLU A 395 13.79 -20.36 32.20
C GLU A 395 12.54 -20.44 33.08
N GLU A 396 12.69 -20.61 34.40
CA GLU A 396 11.55 -20.74 35.32
C GLU A 396 10.81 -19.42 35.42
N ARG A 397 11.54 -18.31 35.53
CA ARG A 397 10.96 -16.96 35.48
C ARG A 397 10.20 -16.72 34.18
N LEU A 398 10.79 -17.06 33.03
CA LEU A 398 10.14 -16.87 31.75
C LEU A 398 8.89 -17.74 31.61
N ALA A 399 8.94 -18.99 32.08
CA ALA A 399 7.81 -19.92 32.07
C ALA A 399 6.66 -19.43 32.96
N ALA A 400 6.94 -18.83 34.13
CA ALA A 400 5.93 -18.22 34.98
C ALA A 400 5.16 -17.09 34.25
N GLY A 401 5.83 -16.38 33.33
CA GLY A 401 5.20 -15.36 32.49
C GLY A 401 4.20 -15.88 31.45
N LEU A 402 4.12 -17.21 31.23
CA LEU A 402 3.13 -17.84 30.35
C LEU A 402 1.78 -18.10 31.03
N ALA A 403 1.65 -17.90 32.35
CA ALA A 403 0.43 -18.21 33.08
C ALA A 403 -0.77 -17.40 32.55
N ALA A 404 -1.96 -18.02 32.51
CA ALA A 404 -3.15 -17.48 31.86
C ALA A 404 -3.66 -16.16 32.48
N ASP A 405 -3.34 -15.90 33.74
CA ASP A 405 -3.65 -14.68 34.50
C ASP A 405 -2.71 -13.51 34.16
N ARG A 406 -1.57 -13.78 33.50
CA ARG A 406 -0.64 -12.73 33.05
C ARG A 406 -1.23 -11.97 31.86
N PRO A 407 -0.95 -10.65 31.72
CA PRO A 407 -1.36 -9.89 30.55
C PRO A 407 -0.83 -10.51 29.24
N ARG A 408 -1.63 -10.41 28.18
CA ARG A 408 -1.31 -10.97 26.85
C ARG A 408 0.10 -10.63 26.37
N HIS A 409 0.53 -9.38 26.54
CA HIS A 409 1.84 -8.92 26.05
C HIS A 409 3.01 -9.55 26.80
N VAL A 410 2.84 -9.86 28.10
CA VAL A 410 3.83 -10.60 28.91
C VAL A 410 3.91 -12.04 28.42
N ARG A 411 2.78 -12.72 28.20
CA ARG A 411 2.77 -14.09 27.67
C ARG A 411 3.45 -14.20 26.31
N VAL A 412 3.15 -13.26 25.39
CA VAL A 412 3.81 -13.16 24.08
C VAL A 412 5.33 -12.99 24.23
N ALA A 413 5.78 -12.11 25.12
CA ALA A 413 7.19 -11.86 25.37
C ALA A 413 7.92 -13.09 25.93
N SER A 414 7.37 -13.69 26.98
CA SER A 414 7.88 -14.93 27.58
C SER A 414 7.96 -16.06 26.56
N PHE A 415 6.91 -16.25 25.75
CA PHE A 415 6.90 -17.28 24.72
C PHE A 415 8.01 -17.06 23.69
N ARG A 416 8.18 -15.81 23.22
CA ARG A 416 9.22 -15.46 22.25
C ARG A 416 10.64 -15.71 22.79
N LEU A 417 10.91 -15.38 24.05
CA LEU A 417 12.21 -15.63 24.68
C LEU A 417 12.47 -17.12 24.87
N LEU A 418 11.48 -17.89 25.35
CA LEU A 418 11.59 -19.35 25.50
C LEU A 418 11.72 -20.07 24.14
N GLU A 419 11.07 -19.56 23.11
CA GLU A 419 11.20 -20.08 21.75
C GLU A 419 12.64 -19.91 21.23
N ALA A 420 13.27 -18.77 21.51
CA ALA A 420 14.66 -18.50 21.12
C ALA A 420 15.69 -19.40 21.85
N CYS A 421 15.35 -19.94 23.04
CA CYS A 421 16.16 -20.97 23.68
C CYS A 421 16.23 -22.25 22.85
N GLY A 422 15.15 -22.59 22.14
CA GLY A 422 15.05 -23.76 21.28
C GLY A 422 14.89 -25.09 22.04
N GLY A 423 15.08 -26.20 21.33
CA GLY A 423 15.08 -27.55 21.93
C GLY A 423 13.84 -27.87 22.77
N LEU A 424 14.07 -28.47 23.93
CA LEU A 424 13.02 -28.89 24.86
C LEU A 424 12.31 -27.69 25.53
N VAL A 425 13.02 -26.58 25.75
CA VAL A 425 12.48 -25.35 26.35
C VAL A 425 11.38 -24.78 25.46
N ARG A 426 11.66 -24.64 24.17
CA ARG A 426 10.66 -24.23 23.16
C ARG A 426 9.45 -25.15 23.15
N LEU A 427 9.67 -26.47 23.17
CA LEU A 427 8.56 -27.43 23.11
C LEU A 427 7.67 -27.34 24.36
N ARG A 428 8.26 -27.23 25.56
CA ARG A 428 7.51 -27.04 26.81
C ARG A 428 6.70 -25.75 26.80
N ALA A 429 7.30 -24.64 26.34
CA ALA A 429 6.62 -23.36 26.21
C ALA A 429 5.45 -23.42 25.22
N ALA A 430 5.63 -24.09 24.08
CA ALA A 430 4.57 -24.25 23.09
C ALA A 430 3.42 -25.13 23.62
N VAL A 431 3.73 -26.25 24.28
CA VAL A 431 2.70 -27.10 24.92
C VAL A 431 1.89 -26.33 25.97
N ALA A 432 2.54 -25.48 26.78
CA ALA A 432 1.86 -24.67 27.78
C ALA A 432 0.82 -23.68 27.19
N LEU A 433 0.96 -23.32 25.91
CA LEU A 433 0.08 -22.37 25.23
C LEU A 433 -0.90 -23.01 24.22
N LEU A 434 -0.94 -24.34 24.10
CA LEU A 434 -1.88 -25.00 23.18
C LEU A 434 -3.35 -24.74 23.53
N GLU A 435 -3.63 -24.43 24.80
CA GLU A 435 -4.96 -24.11 25.33
C GLU A 435 -5.05 -22.64 25.80
N ASP A 436 -4.14 -21.75 25.37
CA ASP A 436 -4.17 -20.33 25.77
C ASP A 436 -5.47 -19.65 25.31
N PRO A 437 -6.08 -18.72 26.08
CA PRO A 437 -7.30 -18.03 25.64
C PRO A 437 -7.11 -17.16 24.37
N ASP A 438 -5.89 -16.75 24.01
CA ASP A 438 -5.61 -15.98 22.80
C ASP A 438 -5.39 -16.88 21.57
N ASP A 439 -6.30 -16.79 20.60
CA ASP A 439 -6.28 -17.62 19.38
C ASP A 439 -4.97 -17.53 18.59
N ARG A 440 -4.32 -16.35 18.58
CA ARG A 440 -3.04 -16.17 17.87
C ARG A 440 -1.91 -16.87 18.59
N LEU A 441 -1.84 -16.76 19.92
CA LEU A 441 -0.85 -17.50 20.72
C LEU A 441 -1.02 -19.00 20.55
N ARG A 442 -2.25 -19.54 20.60
CA ARG A 442 -2.50 -20.97 20.33
C ARG A 442 -2.02 -21.38 18.95
N SER A 443 -2.31 -20.56 17.93
CA SER A 443 -1.87 -20.83 16.56
C SER A 443 -0.34 -20.84 16.43
N TRP A 444 0.37 -19.91 17.05
CA TRP A 444 1.84 -19.89 17.04
C TRP A 444 2.43 -21.07 17.79
N ALA A 445 1.90 -21.39 18.97
CA ALA A 445 2.28 -22.57 19.73
C ALA A 445 2.13 -23.86 18.93
N GLY A 446 0.98 -24.05 18.28
CA GLY A 446 0.74 -25.21 17.39
C GLY A 446 1.75 -25.30 16.25
N GLN A 447 2.12 -24.17 15.64
CA GLN A 447 3.15 -24.12 14.60
C GLN A 447 4.54 -24.51 15.14
N SER A 448 4.93 -24.00 16.32
CA SER A 448 6.20 -24.33 16.97
C SER A 448 6.29 -25.81 17.36
N VAL A 449 5.18 -26.45 17.76
CA VAL A 449 5.11 -27.92 18.00
C VAL A 449 5.26 -28.70 16.68
N GLN A 450 4.63 -28.23 15.60
CA GLN A 450 4.68 -28.88 14.29
C GLN A 450 5.98 -28.65 13.51
N GLY A 451 6.95 -27.91 14.07
CA GLY A 451 8.22 -27.60 13.42
C GLY A 451 8.11 -26.67 12.21
N ARG A 452 6.96 -26.01 12.00
CA ARG A 452 6.77 -25.05 10.91
C ARG A 452 7.01 -23.64 11.45
N HIS A 453 8.15 -23.05 11.10
CA HIS A 453 8.35 -21.61 11.27
C HIS A 453 7.61 -20.85 10.16
N PRO A 454 6.64 -19.96 10.45
CA PRO A 454 6.27 -18.90 9.52
C PRO A 454 7.33 -17.80 9.67
N THR A 455 8.20 -17.67 8.69
CA THR A 455 9.02 -16.46 8.53
C THR A 455 8.10 -15.25 8.34
N GLY A 456 8.21 -14.29 9.27
CA GLY A 456 7.59 -12.97 9.15
C GLY A 456 8.27 -12.07 8.14
#